data_AF-A0A087U1R9-F1
#
_entry.id   AF-A0A087U1R9-F1
#
_cell.length_a   1.000
_cell.length_b   1.000
_cell.length_c   1.000
_cell.angle_alpha   90.00
_cell.angle_beta   90.00
_cell.angle_gamma   90.00
#
_symmetry.space_group_name_H-M   'P 1'
#
loop_
_entity.id
_entity.type
_entity.pdbx_description
1 polymer ?
#
loop_
_entity_poly.entity_id
_entity_poly.type
_entity_poly.pdbx_seq_one_letter_code
_entity_poly.pdbx_strand_id
1 'polypeptide(L)'
;MQKMIADIHYVPDHFKKLAHTSIVRDELSHLFQYKFTYLLEELFSPLITPYILIFHLRHRALDIVDFFRSFTVDVAGVGDVCSFSLMDVTKHGNHNWLSQGHTKADQYQQAEDGKTELSLIHFTLMNPHWKPPPSSNMFIQDFKEQVNVARE
;
A
#
# COMPACT_ATOMS: atom_id res chain seq x y z
N MET A 1 -0.84 -18.46 9.93
CA MET A 1 -0.33 -17.27 9.22
C MET A 1 -0.87 -17.18 7.79
N GLN A 2 -0.75 -18.20 6.95
CA GLN A 2 -1.22 -18.15 5.53
C GLN A 2 -2.70 -17.74 5.37
N LYS A 3 -3.62 -18.31 6.15
CA LYS A 3 -5.05 -17.93 6.12
C LYS A 3 -5.25 -16.44 6.44
N MET A 4 -4.59 -15.95 7.47
CA MET A 4 -4.63 -14.55 7.86
C MET A 4 -4.05 -13.63 6.77
N ILE A 5 -2.93 -14.01 6.14
CA ILE A 5 -2.34 -13.28 5.01
C ILE A 5 -3.34 -13.15 3.86
N ALA A 6 -4.09 -14.23 3.56
CA ALA A 6 -5.11 -14.21 2.52
C ALA A 6 -6.24 -13.21 2.83
N ASP A 7 -6.54 -12.96 4.10
CA ASP A 7 -7.59 -12.01 4.50
C ASP A 7 -7.09 -10.55 4.53
N ILE A 8 -5.86 -10.31 5.02
CA ILE A 8 -5.30 -8.95 5.18
C ILE A 8 -4.61 -8.41 3.92
N HIS A 9 -4.28 -9.29 2.97
CA HIS A 9 -3.64 -8.99 1.67
C HIS A 9 -2.28 -8.27 1.71
N TYR A 10 -1.78 -7.90 2.90
CA TYR A 10 -0.54 -7.18 3.10
C TYR A 10 0.27 -7.79 4.24
N VAL A 11 1.49 -8.23 3.95
CA VAL A 11 2.47 -8.71 4.93
C VAL A 11 3.89 -8.51 4.38
N PRO A 12 4.85 -8.02 5.20
CA PRO A 12 6.26 -7.94 4.80
C PRO A 12 6.84 -9.30 4.35
N ASP A 13 7.75 -9.30 3.39
CA ASP A 13 8.26 -10.55 2.79
C ASP A 13 9.01 -11.46 3.78
N HIS A 14 9.65 -10.91 4.80
CA HIS A 14 10.37 -11.71 5.80
C HIS A 14 9.44 -12.57 6.67
N PHE A 15 8.16 -12.21 6.80
CA PHE A 15 7.20 -12.96 7.62
C PHE A 15 6.94 -14.34 7.07
N LYS A 16 6.96 -14.51 5.74
CA LYS A 16 6.72 -15.80 5.08
C LYS A 16 7.74 -16.86 5.52
N LYS A 17 9.00 -16.45 5.77
CA LYS A 17 10.10 -17.35 6.17
C LYS A 17 10.24 -17.49 7.68
N LEU A 18 9.97 -16.42 8.42
CA LEU A 18 10.25 -16.31 9.85
C LEU A 18 8.99 -16.30 10.73
N ALA A 19 7.89 -16.83 10.22
CA ALA A 19 6.56 -16.81 10.85
C ALA A 19 6.50 -17.27 12.32
N HIS A 20 7.41 -18.16 12.72
CA HIS A 20 7.47 -18.75 14.06
C HIS A 20 8.32 -17.94 15.05
N THR A 21 9.00 -16.89 14.59
CA THR A 21 9.91 -16.11 15.43
C THR A 21 9.15 -15.09 16.28
N SER A 22 9.72 -14.74 17.44
CA SER A 22 9.17 -13.67 18.28
C SER A 22 9.21 -12.31 17.60
N ILE A 23 10.19 -12.08 16.71
CA ILE A 23 10.31 -10.85 15.92
C ILE A 23 9.04 -10.62 15.10
N VAL A 24 8.64 -11.62 14.31
CA VAL A 24 7.42 -11.53 13.49
C VAL A 24 6.17 -11.39 14.37
N ARG A 25 6.12 -12.09 15.51
CA ARG A 25 5.01 -11.93 16.48
C ARG A 25 4.92 -10.50 17.00
N ASP A 26 6.05 -9.89 17.35
CA ASP A 26 6.09 -8.56 17.94
C ASP A 26 5.72 -7.50 16.88
N GLU A 27 6.21 -7.62 15.64
CA GLU A 27 5.77 -6.78 14.52
C GLU A 27 4.27 -6.94 14.23
N LEU A 28 3.76 -8.17 14.23
CA LEU A 28 2.33 -8.44 14.05
C LEU A 28 1.47 -7.86 15.18
N SER A 29 2.01 -7.78 16.40
CA SER A 29 1.30 -7.20 17.55
C SER A 29 1.02 -5.71 17.40
N HIS A 30 1.77 -5.00 16.54
CA HIS A 30 1.45 -3.62 16.18
C HIS A 30 0.18 -3.51 15.31
N LEU A 31 -0.09 -4.52 14.48
CA LEU A 31 -1.32 -4.59 13.67
C LEU A 31 -2.51 -5.13 14.48
N PHE A 32 -2.25 -6.06 15.41
CA PHE A 32 -3.26 -6.72 16.25
C PHE A 32 -2.96 -6.48 17.74
N GLN A 33 -3.12 -5.22 18.16
CA GLN A 33 -2.82 -4.80 19.52
C GLN A 33 -3.77 -5.42 20.55
N TYR A 34 -3.26 -5.61 21.78
CA TYR A 34 -4.12 -5.97 22.90
C TYR A 34 -5.09 -4.83 23.23
N LYS A 35 -6.34 -5.19 23.56
CA LYS A 35 -7.36 -4.20 23.93
C LYS A 35 -6.95 -3.31 25.11
N PHE A 36 -6.17 -3.84 26.06
CA PHE A 36 -5.65 -3.05 27.17
C PHE A 36 -4.64 -1.98 26.71
N THR A 37 -3.72 -2.32 25.80
CA THR A 37 -2.78 -1.37 25.20
C THR A 37 -3.52 -0.25 24.47
N TYR A 38 -4.53 -0.61 23.66
CA TYR A 38 -5.38 0.36 22.97
C TYR A 38 -6.06 1.35 23.94
N LEU A 39 -6.61 0.86 25.05
CA LEU A 39 -7.24 1.73 26.07
C LEU A 39 -6.23 2.68 26.73
N LEU A 40 -4.98 2.25 26.93
CA LEU A 40 -3.93 3.14 27.45
C LEU A 40 -3.54 4.20 26.42
N GLU A 41 -3.37 3.82 25.15
CA GLU A 41 -3.09 4.77 24.07
C GLU A 41 -4.19 5.84 23.96
N GLU A 42 -5.46 5.44 24.07
CA GLU A 42 -6.60 6.36 24.06
C GLU A 42 -6.59 7.31 25.26
N LEU A 43 -6.27 6.80 26.46
CA LEU A 43 -6.20 7.61 27.68
C LEU A 43 -5.10 8.68 27.59
N PHE A 44 -3.94 8.36 27.02
CA PHE A 44 -2.81 9.29 26.89
C PHE A 44 -2.82 10.12 25.61
N SER A 45 -3.60 9.74 24.59
CA SER A 45 -3.69 10.41 23.29
C SER A 45 -3.93 11.93 23.39
N PRO A 46 -4.83 12.45 24.25
CA PRO A 46 -5.02 13.91 24.37
C PRO A 46 -3.78 14.68 24.82
N LEU A 47 -2.86 14.04 25.54
CA LEU A 47 -1.61 14.64 26.00
C LEU A 47 -0.47 14.44 24.98
N ILE A 48 -0.38 13.25 24.38
CA ILE A 48 0.72 12.89 23.47
C ILE A 48 0.51 13.52 22.08
N THR A 49 -0.71 13.52 21.56
CA THR A 49 -1.04 14.07 20.24
C THR A 49 -0.57 15.52 20.04
N PRO A 50 -0.89 16.50 20.92
CA PRO A 50 -0.41 17.87 20.73
C PRO A 50 1.12 17.98 20.76
N TYR A 51 1.80 17.16 21.57
CA TYR A 51 3.26 17.09 21.59
C TYR A 51 3.80 16.63 20.23
N ILE A 52 3.25 15.54 19.66
CA ILE A 52 3.65 15.04 18.33
C ILE A 52 3.38 16.09 17.24
N LEU A 53 2.22 16.75 17.27
CA LEU A 53 1.86 17.76 16.26
C LEU A 53 2.81 18.96 16.26
N ILE A 54 3.19 19.46 17.44
CA ILE A 54 4.04 20.66 17.57
C ILE A 54 5.51 20.33 17.31
N PHE A 55 6.01 19.22 17.86
CA PHE A 55 7.44 18.92 17.90
C PHE A 55 7.93 17.90 16.87
N HIS A 56 7.05 17.06 16.32
CA HIS A 56 7.46 16.08 15.30
C HIS A 56 6.89 16.42 13.93
N LEU A 57 5.56 16.65 13.84
CA LEU A 57 4.90 16.87 12.56
C LEU A 57 5.34 18.20 11.92
N ARG A 58 5.53 19.25 12.71
CA ARG A 58 5.95 20.58 12.22
C ARG A 58 7.23 20.55 11.38
N HIS A 59 8.22 19.74 11.77
CA HIS A 59 9.49 19.64 11.03
C HIS A 59 9.36 18.93 9.69
N ARG A 60 8.29 18.16 9.49
CA ARG A 60 7.95 17.44 8.24
C ARG A 60 7.02 18.24 7.33
N ALA A 61 6.65 19.47 7.69
CA ALA A 61 5.65 20.24 6.95
C ALA A 61 6.02 20.46 5.47
N LEU A 62 7.31 20.67 5.17
CA LEU A 62 7.77 20.82 3.79
C LEU A 62 7.60 19.51 2.99
N ASP A 63 8.02 18.39 3.55
CA ASP A 63 7.85 17.06 2.94
C ASP A 63 6.36 16.77 2.64
N ILE A 64 5.46 17.17 3.54
CA ILE A 64 4.01 17.01 3.37
C ILE A 64 3.48 17.90 2.23
N VAL A 65 3.89 19.16 2.17
CA VAL A 65 3.48 20.07 1.08
C VAL A 65 4.01 19.57 -0.26
N ASP A 66 5.26 19.11 -0.31
CA ASP A 66 5.84 18.52 -1.51
C ASP A 66 5.14 17.23 -1.93
N PHE A 67 4.68 16.42 -0.97
CA PHE A 67 3.85 15.26 -1.25
C PHE A 67 2.54 15.67 -1.94
N PHE A 68 1.78 16.61 -1.36
CA PHE A 68 0.53 17.06 -1.98
C PHE A 68 0.76 17.70 -3.35
N ARG A 69 1.85 18.45 -3.52
CA ARG A 69 2.19 19.06 -4.81
C ARG A 69 2.55 18.03 -5.87
N SER A 70 3.27 16.97 -5.50
CA SER A 70 3.82 15.98 -6.45
C SER A 70 2.86 14.82 -6.74
N PHE A 71 1.96 14.51 -5.79
CA PHE A 71 1.07 13.35 -5.84
C PHE A 71 -0.42 13.72 -5.89
N THR A 72 -0.75 14.93 -6.38
CA THR A 72 -2.13 15.32 -6.71
C THR A 72 -2.28 15.39 -8.23
N VAL A 73 -3.37 14.82 -8.75
CA VAL A 73 -3.72 14.82 -10.18
C VAL A 73 -5.20 15.17 -10.35
N ASP A 74 -5.52 16.02 -11.33
CA ASP A 74 -6.90 16.34 -11.68
C ASP A 74 -7.48 15.26 -12.60
N VAL A 75 -8.62 14.71 -12.21
CA VAL A 75 -9.33 13.69 -12.97
C VAL A 75 -10.67 14.24 -13.43
N ALA A 76 -10.89 14.24 -14.74
CA ALA A 76 -12.11 14.73 -15.35
C ALA A 76 -13.36 14.07 -14.73
N GLY A 77 -14.26 14.90 -14.17
CA GLY A 77 -15.49 14.46 -13.51
C GLY A 77 -15.36 14.10 -12.02
N VAL A 78 -14.15 14.13 -11.46
CA VAL A 78 -13.90 13.91 -10.02
C VAL A 78 -13.22 15.12 -9.38
N GLY A 79 -12.22 15.70 -10.03
CA GLY A 79 -11.37 16.78 -9.51
C GLY A 79 -10.01 16.26 -9.02
N ASP A 80 -9.39 17.00 -8.11
CA ASP A 80 -8.08 16.70 -7.54
C ASP A 80 -8.10 15.45 -6.66
N VAL A 81 -7.35 14.43 -7.04
CA VAL A 81 -7.21 13.17 -6.30
C VAL A 81 -5.75 12.80 -6.09
N CYS A 82 -5.52 11.93 -5.10
CA CYS A 82 -4.21 11.35 -4.86
C CYS A 82 -3.78 10.49 -6.06
N SER A 83 -2.60 10.70 -6.61
CA SER A 83 -2.11 10.01 -7.81
C SER A 83 -1.97 8.50 -7.60
N PHE A 84 -1.66 8.05 -6.39
CA PHE A 84 -1.62 6.63 -6.02
C PHE A 84 -3.00 5.95 -6.10
N SER A 85 -4.09 6.70 -5.90
CA SER A 85 -5.45 6.14 -5.92
C SER A 85 -5.91 5.71 -7.31
N LEU A 86 -5.21 6.18 -8.36
CA LEU A 86 -5.46 5.75 -9.75
C LEU A 86 -4.94 4.34 -10.05
N MET A 87 -4.18 3.74 -9.13
CA MET A 87 -3.62 2.40 -9.28
C MET A 87 -2.79 2.25 -10.57
N ASP A 88 -2.05 3.30 -10.93
CA ASP A 88 -1.23 3.35 -12.15
C ASP A 88 0.12 2.66 -11.91
N VAL A 89 0.22 1.41 -12.35
CA VAL A 89 1.43 0.58 -12.29
C VAL A 89 2.62 1.20 -13.04
N THR A 90 2.41 2.08 -14.01
CA THR A 90 3.51 2.68 -14.76
C THR A 90 4.15 3.84 -14.00
N LYS A 91 3.36 4.61 -13.26
CA LYS A 91 3.80 5.81 -12.53
C LYS A 91 4.14 5.54 -11.06
N HIS A 92 3.45 4.58 -10.45
CA HIS A 92 3.55 4.27 -9.02
C HIS A 92 3.79 2.78 -8.73
N GLY A 93 4.17 1.99 -9.75
CA GLY A 93 4.45 0.58 -9.58
C GLY A 93 5.78 0.31 -8.89
N ASN A 94 5.84 -0.79 -8.15
CA ASN A 94 7.00 -1.23 -7.40
C ASN A 94 7.90 -2.15 -8.24
N HIS A 95 9.19 -1.85 -8.33
CA HIS A 95 10.14 -2.62 -9.13
C HIS A 95 10.29 -4.09 -8.71
N ASN A 96 10.02 -4.42 -7.44
CA ASN A 96 10.11 -5.81 -6.96
C ASN A 96 8.89 -6.66 -7.34
N TRP A 97 7.78 -6.02 -7.72
CA TRP A 97 6.51 -6.67 -8.03
C TRP A 97 6.22 -6.74 -9.54
N LEU A 98 6.92 -5.93 -10.32
CA LEU A 98 6.75 -5.82 -11.77
C LEU A 98 7.96 -6.40 -12.52
N SER A 99 7.72 -6.97 -13.71
CA SER A 99 8.77 -7.30 -14.67
C SER A 99 9.51 -6.05 -15.15
N GLN A 100 10.78 -6.19 -15.55
CA GLN A 100 11.60 -5.06 -16.00
C GLN A 100 10.93 -4.29 -17.14
N GLY A 101 10.85 -2.97 -17.02
CA GLY A 101 10.30 -2.06 -18.04
C GLY A 101 8.82 -1.69 -17.88
N HIS A 102 8.11 -2.23 -16.88
CA HIS A 102 6.68 -1.94 -16.66
C HIS A 102 6.41 -0.72 -15.76
N THR A 103 7.40 -0.26 -15.00
CA THR A 103 7.31 0.95 -14.18
C THR A 103 8.42 1.95 -14.54
N LYS A 104 8.08 3.24 -14.50
CA LYS A 104 9.01 4.37 -14.64
C LYS A 104 9.22 5.10 -13.30
N ALA A 105 8.69 4.56 -12.21
CA ALA A 105 8.72 5.19 -10.91
C ALA A 105 10.12 5.11 -10.29
N ASP A 106 10.64 6.22 -9.80
CA ASP A 106 11.81 6.20 -8.91
C ASP A 106 11.39 5.78 -7.48
N GLN A 107 12.36 5.54 -6.60
CA GLN A 107 12.11 5.17 -5.19
C GLN A 107 11.17 6.16 -4.47
N TYR A 108 11.22 7.45 -4.81
CA TYR A 108 10.33 8.45 -4.23
C TYR A 108 8.89 8.36 -4.75
N GLN A 109 8.71 7.88 -5.98
CA GLN A 109 7.42 7.86 -6.67
C GLN A 109 6.69 6.52 -6.58
N GLN A 110 7.40 5.43 -6.34
CA GLN A 110 6.78 4.11 -6.24
C GLN A 110 5.90 3.97 -4.99
N ALA A 111 4.88 3.14 -5.07
CA ALA A 111 4.19 2.66 -3.88
C ALA A 111 4.99 1.53 -3.24
N GLU A 112 5.22 1.63 -1.94
CA GLU A 112 5.92 0.59 -1.19
C GLU A 112 5.07 -0.69 -1.08
N ASP A 113 5.77 -1.83 -0.97
CA ASP A 113 5.19 -3.16 -0.72
C ASP A 113 4.10 -3.62 -1.72
N GLY A 114 4.20 -3.18 -2.98
CA GLY A 114 3.29 -3.61 -4.03
C GLY A 114 1.85 -3.11 -3.88
N LYS A 115 1.64 -2.03 -3.12
CA LYS A 115 0.29 -1.49 -2.85
C LYS A 115 -0.46 -1.09 -4.12
N THR A 116 0.22 -0.58 -5.15
CA THR A 116 -0.40 -0.19 -6.42
C THR A 116 -0.97 -1.42 -7.13
N GLU A 117 -0.17 -2.48 -7.23
CA GLU A 117 -0.47 -3.74 -7.91
C GLU A 117 -1.60 -4.49 -7.20
N LEU A 118 -1.48 -4.66 -5.87
CA LEU A 118 -2.48 -5.33 -5.06
C LEU A 118 -3.82 -4.57 -5.06
N SER A 119 -3.78 -3.23 -5.00
CA SER A 119 -4.99 -2.41 -5.09
C SER A 119 -5.66 -2.55 -6.44
N LEU A 120 -4.89 -2.56 -7.53
CA LEU A 120 -5.42 -2.74 -8.89
C LEU A 120 -6.13 -4.09 -9.04
N ILE A 121 -5.51 -5.17 -8.59
CA ILE A 121 -6.10 -6.51 -8.62
C ILE A 121 -7.35 -6.56 -7.76
N HIS A 122 -7.28 -6.07 -6.52
CA HIS A 122 -8.43 -6.07 -5.61
C HIS A 122 -9.60 -5.28 -6.19
N PHE A 123 -9.36 -4.08 -6.71
CA PHE A 123 -10.41 -3.24 -7.29
C PHE A 123 -11.06 -3.90 -8.51
N THR A 124 -10.27 -4.56 -9.36
CA THR A 124 -10.77 -5.29 -10.54
C THR A 124 -11.64 -6.49 -10.13
N LEU A 125 -11.25 -7.21 -9.08
CA LEU A 125 -12.04 -8.34 -8.55
C LEU A 125 -13.36 -7.88 -7.94
N MET A 126 -13.35 -6.76 -7.20
CA MET A 126 -14.53 -6.22 -6.54
C MET A 126 -15.47 -5.47 -7.49
N ASN A 127 -15.00 -5.04 -8.67
CA ASN A 127 -15.79 -4.27 -9.64
C ASN A 127 -15.69 -4.89 -11.06
N PRO A 128 -16.39 -6.00 -11.35
CA PRO A 128 -16.24 -6.74 -12.61
C PRO A 128 -16.60 -5.97 -13.89
N HIS A 129 -17.41 -4.91 -13.77
CA HIS A 129 -17.84 -4.08 -14.90
C HIS A 129 -16.91 -2.89 -15.15
N TRP A 130 -15.94 -2.65 -14.28
CA TRP A 130 -14.95 -1.58 -14.46
C TRP A 130 -14.01 -1.93 -15.62
N LYS A 131 -13.71 -0.94 -16.46
CA LYS A 131 -12.81 -1.09 -17.60
C LYS A 131 -11.44 -0.52 -17.22
N PRO A 132 -10.40 -1.36 -17.03
CA PRO A 132 -9.08 -0.86 -16.68
C PRO A 132 -8.47 -0.06 -17.84
N PRO A 133 -7.65 0.96 -17.55
CA PRO A 133 -6.81 1.63 -18.54
C PRO A 133 -5.88 0.65 -19.26
N PRO A 134 -5.37 0.97 -20.47
CA PRO A 134 -4.55 0.05 -21.27
C PRO A 134 -3.33 -0.52 -20.54
N SER A 135 -2.60 0.33 -19.80
CA SER A 135 -1.42 -0.07 -19.02
C SER A 135 -1.76 -1.05 -17.90
N SER A 136 -2.80 -0.74 -17.12
CA SER A 136 -3.32 -1.61 -16.07
C SER A 136 -3.86 -2.93 -16.62
N ASN A 137 -4.53 -2.90 -17.77
CA ASN A 137 -5.08 -4.11 -18.39
C ASN A 137 -4.00 -5.09 -18.84
N MET A 138 -2.89 -4.59 -19.41
CA MET A 138 -1.74 -5.41 -19.78
C MET A 138 -1.16 -6.12 -18.55
N PHE A 139 -0.92 -5.39 -17.46
CA PHE A 139 -0.46 -5.97 -16.20
C PHE A 139 -1.44 -7.04 -15.66
N ILE A 140 -2.74 -6.79 -15.70
CA ILE A 140 -3.76 -7.75 -15.25
C ILE A 140 -3.74 -9.03 -16.11
N GLN A 141 -3.52 -8.91 -17.41
CA GLN A 141 -3.41 -10.06 -18.32
C GLN A 141 -2.16 -10.88 -18.01
N ASP A 142 -1.00 -10.23 -17.92
CA ASP A 142 0.27 -10.89 -17.57
C ASP A 142 0.16 -11.62 -16.22
N PHE A 143 -0.45 -10.98 -15.23
CA PHE A 143 -0.69 -11.59 -13.92
C PHE A 143 -1.59 -12.83 -14.00
N LYS A 144 -2.68 -12.77 -14.77
CA LYS A 144 -3.58 -13.93 -14.96
C LYS A 144 -2.87 -15.09 -15.65
N GLU A 145 -2.04 -14.81 -16.64
CA GLU A 145 -1.24 -15.84 -17.33
C GLU A 145 -0.26 -16.51 -16.36
N GLN A 146 0.48 -15.74 -15.57
CA GLN A 146 1.41 -16.27 -14.58
C GLN A 146 0.71 -17.13 -13.52
N VAL A 147 -0.46 -16.73 -13.05
CA VAL A 147 -1.24 -17.49 -12.07
C VAL A 147 -1.76 -18.81 -12.67
N ASN A 148 -2.19 -18.80 -13.93
CA ASN A 148 -2.62 -20.03 -14.61
C ASN A 148 -1.46 -21.02 -14.77
N VAL A 149 -0.28 -20.54 -15.19
CA VAL A 149 0.93 -21.36 -15.32
C VAL A 149 1.37 -21.91 -13.96
N ALA A 150 1.31 -21.12 -12.88
CA ALA A 150 1.71 -21.57 -11.54
C ALA A 150 0.74 -22.58 -10.91
N ARG A 151 -0.46 -22.74 -11.48
CA ARG A 151 -1.49 -23.69 -11.02
C ARG A 151 -1.37 -25.05 -11.70
N GLU A 152 -0.69 -25.13 -12.85
CA GLU A 152 -0.33 -26.37 -13.56
C GLU A 152 0.91 -27.04 -12.94
#